data_AF-A0A381SV10-F1
#
_entry.id   AF-A0A381SV10-F1
#
_cell.length_a   1.000
_cell.length_b   1.000
_cell.length_c   1.000
_cell.angle_alpha   90.00
_cell.angle_beta   90.00
_cell.angle_gamma   90.00
#
_symmetry.space_group_name_H-M   'P 1'
#
loop_
_entity.id
_entity.type
_entity.pdbx_description
1 polymer ?
#
loop_
_entity_poly.entity_id
_entity_poly.type
_entity_poly.pdbx_seq_one_letter_code
_entity_poly.pdbx_strand_id
1 'polypeptide(L)'
;MGVNDISIIGVGKDAYNDDLPGMVEGRILPWVEDTEDDGYPVWIDYGAVQRSTYFFDRDGQLVNSMNITQFLPDDPNDYSYLINYILDLRSENGPAIFRVPEDTILIQGAIELAENGDIILISPGSYREKIDFLDKNI
;
A
#
# COMPACT_ATOMS: atom_id res chain seq x y z
N MET A 1 6.49 2.64 -13.84
CA MET A 1 6.23 3.43 -12.62
C MET A 1 5.72 2.50 -11.54
N GLY A 2 6.36 2.50 -10.37
CA GLY A 2 5.98 1.71 -9.22
C GLY A 2 6.02 2.60 -7.98
N VAL A 3 5.26 2.24 -6.95
CA VAL A 3 5.28 2.98 -5.68
C VAL A 3 6.54 2.57 -4.91
N ASN A 4 7.55 3.43 -4.90
CA ASN A 4 8.88 3.13 -4.32
C ASN A 4 9.07 3.71 -2.90
N ASP A 5 8.12 4.51 -2.42
CA ASP A 5 8.14 5.18 -1.12
C ASP A 5 7.26 4.50 -0.07
N ILE A 6 6.76 3.29 -0.36
CA ILE A 6 6.10 2.43 0.61
C ILE A 6 7.07 1.31 1.00
N SER A 7 7.18 1.07 2.31
CA SER A 7 7.81 -0.12 2.86
C SER A 7 6.77 -0.94 3.63
N ILE A 8 6.81 -2.25 3.47
CA ILE A 8 5.95 -3.18 4.21
C ILE A 8 6.87 -4.16 4.93
N ILE A 9 6.59 -4.42 6.20
CA ILE A 9 7.30 -5.38 7.04
C ILE A 9 6.29 -6.31 7.71
N GLY A 10 6.57 -7.62 7.65
CA GLY A 10 5.83 -8.61 8.43
C GLY A 10 6.46 -8.76 9.81
N VAL A 11 5.62 -8.84 10.85
CA VAL A 11 6.07 -9.16 12.22
C VAL A 11 5.29 -10.38 12.71
N GLY A 12 5.98 -11.46 13.02
CA GLY A 12 5.37 -12.73 13.47
C GLY A 12 5.94 -13.16 14.81
N LYS A 13 5.17 -13.95 15.58
CA LYS A 13 5.70 -14.60 16.78
C LYS A 13 6.53 -15.82 16.41
N ASP A 14 7.60 -16.05 17.16
CA ASP A 14 8.39 -17.29 17.11
C ASP A 14 7.55 -18.56 17.37
N ALA A 15 6.47 -18.45 18.13
CA ALA A 15 5.49 -19.51 18.35
C ALA A 15 4.80 -20.01 17.06
N TYR A 16 4.90 -19.26 15.95
CA TYR A 16 4.38 -19.65 14.64
C TYR A 16 5.49 -20.06 13.66
N ASN A 17 6.70 -20.37 14.13
CA ASN A 17 7.81 -20.70 13.25
C ASN A 17 7.61 -21.99 12.44
N ASP A 18 6.76 -22.91 12.90
CA ASP A 18 6.37 -24.07 12.10
C ASP A 18 5.67 -23.67 10.78
N ASP A 19 4.98 -22.52 10.78
CA ASP A 19 4.32 -21.93 9.61
C ASP A 19 5.21 -20.91 8.87
N LEU A 20 6.42 -20.63 9.36
CA LEU A 20 7.33 -19.63 8.79
C LEU A 20 7.59 -19.84 7.29
N PRO A 21 7.82 -21.06 6.78
CA PRO A 21 7.95 -21.28 5.34
C PRO A 21 6.74 -20.75 4.56
N GLY A 22 5.52 -21.00 5.06
CA GLY A 22 4.29 -20.45 4.46
C GLY A 22 4.21 -18.92 4.53
N MET A 23 4.91 -18.29 5.48
CA MET A 23 4.94 -16.84 5.67
C MET A 23 6.02 -16.12 4.86
N VAL A 24 7.16 -16.75 4.56
CA VAL A 24 8.32 -16.08 3.92
C VAL A 24 8.78 -16.73 2.61
N GLU A 25 8.49 -18.01 2.37
CA GLU A 25 8.98 -18.71 1.18
C GLU A 25 8.35 -18.12 -0.09
N GLY A 26 9.21 -17.72 -1.05
CA GLY A 26 8.79 -17.07 -2.29
C GLY A 26 8.27 -15.64 -2.11
N ARG A 27 8.29 -15.07 -0.90
CA ARG A 27 7.84 -13.71 -0.62
C ARG A 27 9.03 -12.75 -0.59
N ILE A 28 8.80 -11.52 -1.05
CA ILE A 28 9.82 -10.46 -1.19
C ILE A 28 9.81 -9.52 0.04
N LEU A 29 8.80 -9.63 0.90
CA LEU A 29 8.62 -8.73 2.03
C LEU A 29 9.59 -9.08 3.18
N PRO A 30 10.30 -8.09 3.75
CA PRO A 30 11.03 -8.27 4.99
C PRO A 30 10.12 -8.81 6.10
N TRP A 31 10.66 -9.74 6.88
CA TRP A 31 9.95 -10.36 8.01
C TRP A 31 10.83 -10.30 9.26
N VAL A 32 10.21 -10.01 10.39
CA VAL A 32 10.85 -9.90 11.71
C VAL A 32 10.11 -10.78 12.70
N GLU A 33 10.88 -11.42 13.57
CA GLU A 33 10.38 -12.22 14.67
C GLU A 33 10.21 -11.35 15.92
N ASP A 34 9.06 -11.48 16.57
CA ASP A 34 8.78 -10.98 17.91
C ASP A 34 8.81 -12.19 18.85
N THR A 35 9.80 -12.25 19.73
CA THR A 35 10.17 -13.49 20.45
C THR A 35 9.42 -13.63 21.77
N GLU A 36 9.19 -14.89 22.19
CA GLU A 36 8.60 -15.20 23.51
C GLU A 36 9.55 -14.79 24.64
N ASP A 37 10.86 -14.98 24.44
CA ASP A 37 11.90 -14.66 25.43
C ASP A 37 11.90 -13.18 25.84
N ASP A 38 11.56 -12.28 24.90
CA ASP A 38 11.42 -10.84 25.16
C ASP A 38 9.98 -10.45 25.57
N GLY A 39 9.07 -11.42 25.62
CA GLY A 39 7.68 -11.25 26.03
C GLY A 39 6.76 -10.70 24.93
N TYR A 40 7.11 -10.85 23.66
CA TYR A 40 6.35 -10.31 22.52
C TYR A 40 6.12 -8.78 22.58
N PRO A 41 7.19 -7.97 22.74
CA PRO A 41 7.05 -6.53 22.96
C PRO A 41 6.25 -5.84 21.86
N VAL A 42 6.45 -6.18 20.58
CA VAL A 42 5.71 -5.54 19.48
C VAL A 42 4.24 -5.91 19.54
N TRP A 43 3.91 -7.18 19.74
CA TRP A 43 2.51 -7.60 19.80
C TRP A 43 1.79 -7.06 21.04
N ILE A 44 2.46 -6.95 22.19
CA ILE A 44 1.88 -6.38 23.40
C ILE A 44 1.65 -4.88 23.23
N ASP A 45 2.67 -4.12 22.82
CA ASP A 45 2.61 -2.66 22.73
C ASP A 45 1.51 -2.18 21.78
N TYR A 46 1.34 -2.89 20.66
CA TYR A 46 0.34 -2.55 19.65
C TYR A 46 -1.01 -3.25 19.86
N GLY A 47 -1.15 -4.06 20.93
CA GLY A 47 -2.34 -4.89 21.17
C GLY A 47 -2.67 -5.78 19.97
N ALA A 48 -1.63 -6.29 19.31
CA ALA A 48 -1.75 -6.99 18.04
C ALA A 48 -2.41 -8.36 18.22
N VAL A 49 -3.22 -8.71 17.22
CA VAL A 49 -3.76 -10.06 17.04
C VAL A 49 -3.38 -10.54 15.66
N GLN A 50 -3.71 -11.80 15.34
CA GLN A 50 -3.45 -12.33 14.02
C GLN A 50 -4.06 -11.43 12.94
N ARG A 51 -3.25 -11.08 11.94
CA ARG A 51 -3.62 -10.20 10.82
C ARG A 51 -3.96 -8.75 11.20
N SER A 52 -3.51 -8.27 12.36
CA SER A 52 -3.44 -6.83 12.60
C SER A 52 -2.50 -6.17 11.59
N THR A 53 -2.95 -5.09 10.98
CA THR A 53 -2.21 -4.28 10.00
C THR A 53 -2.22 -2.84 10.48
N TYR A 54 -1.04 -2.21 10.47
CA TYR A 54 -0.82 -0.86 10.97
C TYR A 54 -0.24 0.00 9.85
N PHE A 55 -0.76 1.21 9.71
CA PHE A 55 -0.34 2.18 8.71
C PHE A 55 0.33 3.34 9.40
N PHE A 56 1.56 3.64 9.00
CA PHE A 56 2.33 4.76 9.49
C PHE A 56 2.53 5.77 8.36
N ASP A 57 2.46 7.06 8.68
CA ASP A 57 2.86 8.11 7.76
C ASP A 57 4.40 8.24 7.66
N ARG A 58 4.86 9.21 6.87
CA ARG A 58 6.29 9.46 6.64
C ARG A 58 7.03 9.98 7.87
N ASP A 59 6.31 10.52 8.86
CA ASP A 59 6.86 10.98 10.13
C ASP A 59 6.87 9.85 11.18
N GLY A 60 6.39 8.65 10.81
CA GLY A 60 6.31 7.48 11.69
C GLY A 60 5.12 7.50 12.64
N GLN A 61 4.13 8.36 12.41
CA GLN A 61 2.91 8.38 13.22
C GLN A 61 1.92 7.33 12.73
N LEU A 62 1.30 6.61 13.67
CA LEU A 62 0.24 5.65 13.35
C LEU A 62 -1.00 6.41 12.86
N VAL A 63 -1.32 6.28 11.58
CA VAL A 63 -2.49 6.94 10.96
C VAL A 63 -3.73 6.05 10.98
N ASN A 64 -3.56 4.73 10.90
CA ASN A 64 -4.67 3.78 11.02
C ASN A 64 -4.18 2.38 11.42
N SER A 65 -5.09 1.59 11.97
CA SER A 65 -4.88 0.17 12.22
C SER A 65 -6.16 -0.59 11.92
N MET A 66 -6.03 -1.77 11.32
CA MET A 66 -7.18 -2.62 11.02
C MET A 66 -6.82 -4.11 11.07
N ASN A 67 -7.84 -4.96 11.23
CA ASN A 67 -7.67 -6.39 11.06
C ASN A 67 -8.05 -6.81 9.64
N ILE A 68 -7.13 -7.46 8.92
CA ILE A 68 -7.35 -7.80 7.51
C ILE A 68 -7.99 -9.17 7.29
N THR A 69 -8.47 -9.84 8.35
CA THR A 69 -9.07 -11.20 8.26
C THR A 69 -10.25 -11.27 7.29
N GLN A 70 -11.01 -10.18 7.17
CA GLN A 70 -12.18 -10.10 6.30
C GLN A 70 -11.84 -9.96 4.80
N PHE A 71 -10.60 -9.58 4.46
CA PHE A 71 -10.20 -9.39 3.07
C PHE A 71 -9.67 -10.69 2.48
N LEU A 72 -10.22 -11.06 1.33
CA LEU A 72 -9.89 -12.27 0.60
C LEU A 72 -8.88 -11.93 -0.51
N PRO A 73 -7.67 -12.52 -0.50
CA PRO A 73 -6.64 -12.23 -1.52
C PRO A 73 -7.07 -12.54 -2.96
N ASP A 74 -8.03 -13.43 -3.14
CA ASP A 74 -8.61 -13.84 -4.40
C ASP A 74 -9.82 -13.01 -4.84
N ASP A 75 -10.33 -12.09 -4.01
CA ASP A 75 -11.37 -11.12 -4.40
C ASP A 75 -10.73 -9.84 -4.95
N PRO A 76 -10.98 -9.49 -6.24
CA PRO A 76 -10.50 -8.26 -6.83
C PRO A 76 -10.87 -6.97 -6.12
N ASN A 77 -12.02 -6.95 -5.48
CA ASN A 77 -12.51 -5.76 -4.80
C ASN A 77 -11.72 -5.51 -3.52
N ASP A 78 -11.32 -6.56 -2.81
CA ASP A 78 -10.63 -6.47 -1.53
C ASP A 78 -9.20 -5.96 -1.69
N TYR A 79 -8.43 -6.51 -2.65
CA TYR A 79 -7.10 -5.96 -2.91
C TYR A 79 -7.18 -4.55 -3.49
N SER A 80 -8.19 -4.25 -4.33
CA SER A 80 -8.36 -2.90 -4.91
C SER A 80 -8.68 -1.88 -3.82
N TYR A 81 -9.49 -2.26 -2.83
CA TYR A 81 -9.79 -1.43 -1.66
C TYR A 81 -8.51 -1.09 -0.89
N LEU A 82 -7.68 -2.09 -0.54
CA LEU A 82 -6.44 -1.85 0.21
C LEU A 82 -5.45 -1.00 -0.58
N ILE A 83 -5.32 -1.24 -1.89
CA ILE A 83 -4.48 -0.42 -2.77
C ILE A 83 -4.98 1.03 -2.77
N ASN A 84 -6.27 1.26 -3.00
CA ASN A 84 -6.83 2.61 -3.03
C ASN A 84 -6.68 3.32 -1.68
N TYR A 85 -6.89 2.61 -0.58
CA TYR A 85 -6.70 3.15 0.76
C TYR A 85 -5.25 3.62 1.00
N ILE A 86 -4.26 2.80 0.62
CA ILE A 86 -2.84 3.16 0.71
C ILE A 86 -2.51 4.37 -0.15
N LEU A 87 -3.11 4.45 -1.35
CA LEU A 87 -2.92 5.57 -2.25
C LEU A 87 -3.52 6.86 -1.68
N ASP A 88 -4.73 6.79 -1.10
CA ASP A 88 -5.36 7.95 -0.48
C ASP A 88 -4.52 8.49 0.69
N LEU A 89 -4.01 7.60 1.57
CA LEU A 89 -3.05 7.98 2.62
C LEU A 89 -1.79 8.65 2.08
N ARG A 90 -1.31 8.24 0.89
CA ARG A 90 -0.15 8.87 0.24
C ARG A 90 -0.47 10.26 -0.30
N SER A 91 -1.70 10.49 -0.74
CA SER A 91 -2.15 11.78 -1.25
C SER A 91 -2.28 12.83 -0.13
N GLU A 92 -2.71 12.41 1.08
CA GLU A 92 -2.97 13.33 2.20
C GLU A 92 -1.72 14.07 2.72
N ASN A 93 -0.51 13.56 2.48
CA ASN A 93 0.77 14.16 2.88
C ASN A 93 1.89 13.98 1.83
N GLY A 94 1.52 13.85 0.56
CA GLY A 94 2.44 13.51 -0.52
C GLY A 94 1.97 13.99 -1.88
N PRO A 95 2.55 13.46 -2.97
CA PRO A 95 2.14 13.83 -4.31
C PRO A 95 0.68 13.45 -4.55
N ALA A 96 -0.04 14.31 -5.26
CA ALA A 96 -1.43 14.07 -5.59
C ALA A 96 -1.55 12.82 -6.48
N ILE A 97 -2.69 12.15 -6.38
CA ILE A 97 -2.99 10.96 -7.16
C ILE A 97 -4.22 11.24 -8.01
N PHE A 98 -4.07 11.04 -9.32
CA PHE A 98 -5.15 11.18 -10.30
C PHE A 98 -5.45 9.82 -10.93
N ARG A 99 -6.64 9.29 -10.67
CA ARG A 99 -7.13 8.03 -11.23
C ARG A 99 -7.89 8.28 -12.52
N VAL A 100 -7.66 7.43 -13.52
CA VAL A 100 -8.33 7.47 -14.82
C VAL A 100 -9.04 6.14 -15.04
N PRO A 101 -10.37 6.12 -15.23
CA PRO A 101 -11.26 7.25 -15.46
C PRO A 101 -11.89 7.91 -14.20
N GLU A 102 -11.52 7.45 -13.00
CA GLU A 102 -12.31 7.71 -11.77
C GLU A 102 -12.29 9.18 -11.33
N ASP A 103 -11.12 9.81 -11.28
CA ASP A 103 -10.95 11.24 -10.93
C ASP A 103 -11.00 12.13 -12.18
N THR A 104 -10.47 11.62 -13.29
CA THR A 104 -10.49 12.29 -14.59
C THR A 104 -10.80 11.27 -15.69
N ILE A 105 -11.68 11.62 -16.63
CA ILE A 105 -12.09 10.68 -17.70
C ILE A 105 -10.97 10.46 -18.73
N LEU A 106 -10.00 11.37 -18.84
CA LEU A 106 -8.99 11.44 -19.90
C LEU A 106 -7.58 11.37 -19.31
N ILE A 107 -6.68 10.56 -19.90
CA ILE A 107 -5.26 10.53 -19.49
C ILE A 107 -4.65 11.92 -19.70
N GLN A 108 -5.00 12.61 -20.79
CA GLN A 108 -4.52 13.98 -21.02
C GLN A 108 -4.97 14.95 -19.92
N GLY A 109 -6.20 14.81 -19.42
CA GLY A 109 -6.72 15.63 -18.32
C GLY A 109 -5.95 15.41 -17.02
N ALA A 110 -5.61 14.15 -16.70
CA ALA A 110 -4.74 13.84 -15.57
C ALA A 110 -3.33 14.45 -15.75
N ILE A 111 -2.75 14.39 -16.96
CA ILE A 111 -1.45 15.02 -17.24
C ILE A 111 -1.50 16.54 -17.05
N GLU A 112 -2.58 17.20 -17.48
CA GLU A 112 -2.74 18.65 -17.33
C GLU A 112 -2.81 19.07 -15.85
N LEU A 113 -3.50 18.29 -15.02
CA LEU A 113 -3.68 18.56 -13.59
C LEU A 113 -2.46 18.21 -12.73
N ALA A 114 -1.72 17.17 -13.10
CA ALA A 114 -0.60 16.67 -12.30
C ALA A 114 0.59 17.64 -12.22
N GLU A 115 1.18 17.84 -11.05
CA GLU A 115 2.46 18.52 -10.87
C GLU A 115 3.63 17.51 -10.83
N ASN A 116 4.87 18.01 -10.82
CA ASN A 116 6.04 17.12 -10.74
C ASN A 116 6.04 16.34 -9.43
N GLY A 117 6.04 15.00 -9.55
CA GLY A 117 6.01 14.08 -8.42
C GLY A 117 4.65 13.41 -8.23
N ASP A 118 3.57 13.99 -8.77
CA ASP A 118 2.23 13.41 -8.73
C ASP A 118 2.16 12.08 -9.49
N ILE A 119 1.16 11.28 -9.14
CA ILE A 119 0.99 9.94 -9.71
C ILE A 119 -0.32 9.88 -10.47
N ILE A 120 -0.23 9.49 -11.74
CA ILE A 120 -1.39 9.19 -12.57
C ILE A 120 -1.57 7.67 -12.62
N LEU A 121 -2.71 7.19 -12.14
CA LEU A 121 -3.09 5.78 -12.16
C LEU A 121 -4.12 5.55 -13.25
N ILE A 122 -3.76 4.73 -14.23
CA ILE A 122 -4.61 4.46 -15.38
C ILE A 122 -5.19 3.06 -15.22
N SER A 123 -6.51 2.97 -15.03
CA SER A 123 -7.23 1.71 -15.00
C SER A 123 -7.14 1.01 -16.35
N PRO A 124 -7.06 -0.34 -16.41
CA PRO A 124 -7.00 -1.08 -17.66
C PRO A 124 -8.16 -0.72 -18.61
N GLY A 125 -7.85 -0.38 -19.85
CA GLY A 125 -8.85 0.07 -20.81
C GLY A 125 -8.26 0.49 -22.13
N SER A 126 -9.13 0.86 -23.07
CA SER A 126 -8.75 1.48 -24.33
C SER A 126 -9.10 2.96 -24.30
N TYR A 127 -8.08 3.81 -24.28
CA TYR A 127 -8.22 5.27 -24.30
C TYR A 127 -7.85 5.78 -25.70
N ARG A 128 -8.68 6.65 -26.27
CA ARG A 128 -8.45 7.26 -27.59
C ARG A 128 -8.34 8.77 -27.44
N GLU A 129 -7.13 9.25 -27.29
CA GLU A 129 -6.81 10.65 -27.08
C GLU A 129 -5.41 10.97 -27.62
N LYS A 130 -5.11 12.27 -27.75
CA LYS A 130 -3.77 12.74 -28.08
C LYS A 130 -3.05 13.06 -26.77
N ILE A 131 -1.88 12.46 -26.57
CA ILE A 131 -1.04 12.70 -25.39
C ILE A 131 -0.02 13.80 -25.69
N ASP A 132 0.05 14.78 -24.80
CA ASP A 132 1.06 15.83 -24.72
C ASP A 132 1.53 15.92 -23.26
N PHE A 133 2.82 15.65 -23.02
CA PHE A 133 3.42 15.65 -21.69
C PHE A 133 3.73 17.05 -21.15
N LEU A 134 3.49 18.11 -21.92
CA LEU A 134 3.67 19.51 -21.47
C LEU A 134 5.07 19.80 -20.91
N ASP A 135 6.11 19.21 -21.51
CA ASP A 135 7.50 19.27 -21.06
C ASP A 135 7.76 18.74 -19.63
N LYS A 136 6.81 18.00 -19.03
CA LYS A 136 6.96 17.38 -17.72
C LYS A 136 7.93 16.19 -17.78
N ASN A 137 8.74 16.05 -16.73
CA ASN A 137 9.63 14.89 -16.59
C ASN A 137 8.79 13.69 -16.14
N ILE A 138 8.76 12.66 -17.00
CA ILE A 138 8.13 11.36 -16.78
C ILE A 138 9.12 10.34 -16.22
#